data_AF-A0A317Z416-F1
#
_entry.id   AF-A0A317Z416-F1
#
_cell.length_a   1.000
_cell.length_b   1.000
_cell.length_c   1.000
_cell.angle_alpha   90.00
_cell.angle_beta   90.00
_cell.angle_gamma   90.00
#
_symmetry.space_group_name_H-M   'P 1'
#
loop_
_entity.id
_entity.type
_entity.pdbx_description
1 polymer ?
#
loop_
_entity_poly.entity_id
_entity_poly.type
_entity_poly.pdbx_seq_one_letter_code
_entity_poly.pdbx_strand_id
1 'polypeptide(L)'
;MLVEHFDPFHNLAISALVASIPIILFLLCLTVFKMKGIYAAITTLVVTLVIALVVFKLPVGIASGGILEGFYQGILPIGFIVMMAVWLYKVTVATGQFAIVQD
;
A
#
# COMPACT_ATOMS: atom_id res chain seq x y z
N MET A 1 -17.70 -9.51 10.66
CA MET A 1 -18.15 -9.07 11.99
C MET A 1 -16.92 -8.96 12.90
N LEU A 2 -16.07 -7.94 12.69
CA LEU A 2 -14.81 -7.75 13.46
C LEU A 2 -14.61 -6.31 13.98
N VAL A 3 -15.54 -5.40 13.68
CA VAL A 3 -15.63 -4.05 14.26
C VAL A 3 -17.13 -3.74 14.36
N GLU A 4 -17.63 -3.47 15.57
CA GLU A 4 -19.05 -3.15 15.79
C GLU A 4 -19.35 -1.66 15.58
N HIS A 5 -18.34 -0.79 15.71
CA HIS A 5 -18.48 0.64 15.45
C HIS A 5 -17.24 1.23 14.78
N PHE A 6 -17.45 1.77 13.57
CA PHE A 6 -16.46 2.52 12.78
C PHE A 6 -16.43 4.02 13.12
N ASP A 7 -17.20 4.44 14.13
CA ASP A 7 -17.40 5.84 14.53
C ASP A 7 -16.86 6.11 15.93
N PRO A 8 -15.54 6.32 16.11
CA PRO A 8 -14.97 6.72 17.39
C PRO A 8 -15.44 8.12 17.86
N PHE A 9 -16.03 8.93 16.97
CA PHE A 9 -16.42 10.32 17.23
C PHE A 9 -17.94 10.58 17.15
N HIS A 10 -18.79 9.56 16.99
CA HIS A 10 -20.23 9.71 16.73
C HIS A 10 -20.59 10.61 15.52
N ASN A 11 -19.61 10.91 14.66
CA ASN A 11 -19.76 11.70 13.45
C ASN A 11 -18.88 11.12 12.33
N LEU A 12 -19.55 10.52 11.35
CA LEU A 12 -18.95 9.82 10.22
C LEU A 12 -17.96 10.68 9.43
N ALA A 13 -18.23 11.98 9.31
CA ALA A 13 -17.39 12.90 8.56
C ALA A 13 -16.01 13.08 9.21
N ILE A 14 -15.98 13.14 10.55
CA ILE A 14 -14.73 13.30 11.32
C ILE A 14 -13.93 11.99 11.29
N SER A 15 -14.61 10.85 11.45
CA SER A 15 -13.97 9.54 11.35
C SER A 15 -13.34 9.31 9.96
N ALA A 16 -14.06 9.66 8.89
CA ALA A 16 -13.56 9.56 7.52
C ALA A 16 -12.35 10.46 7.26
N LEU A 17 -12.36 11.69 7.80
CA LEU A 17 -11.24 12.62 7.65
C LEU A 17 -9.99 12.08 8.34
N VAL A 18 -10.12 11.51 9.54
CA VAL A 18 -8.99 10.89 10.25
C VAL A 18 -8.50 9.64 9.53
N ALA A 19 -9.39 8.81 8.98
CA ALA A 19 -9.04 7.63 8.18
C ALA A 19 -8.30 8.01 6.88
N SER A 20 -8.48 9.22 6.35
CA SER A 20 -7.81 9.70 5.14
C SER A 20 -6.37 10.16 5.37
N ILE A 21 -5.99 10.44 6.62
CA ILE A 21 -4.66 11.00 6.97
C ILE A 21 -3.50 10.18 6.38
N PRO A 22 -3.47 8.84 6.49
CA PRO A 22 -2.34 8.08 5.98
C PRO A 22 -2.20 8.15 4.46
N ILE A 23 -3.32 8.20 3.73
CA ILE A 23 -3.36 8.31 2.27
C ILE A 23 -2.80 9.66 1.84
N ILE A 24 -3.22 10.74 2.50
CA ILE A 24 -2.73 12.09 2.24
C ILE A 24 -1.23 12.17 2.54
N LEU A 25 -0.78 11.61 3.66
CA LEU A 25 0.63 11.58 4.03
C LEU A 25 1.47 10.82 3.00
N PHE A 26 0.99 9.66 2.53
CA PHE A 26 1.66 8.89 1.49
C PHE A 26 1.82 9.69 0.19
N LEU A 27 0.74 10.32 -0.26
CA LEU A 27 0.73 11.18 -1.45
C LEU A 27 1.72 12.34 -1.30
N LEU A 28 1.72 13.03 -0.15
CA LEU A 28 2.65 14.12 0.12
C LEU A 28 4.11 13.66 0.15
N CYS A 29 4.40 12.51 0.76
CA CYS A 29 5.75 11.91 0.76
C CYS A 29 6.28 11.65 -0.65
N LEU A 30 5.41 11.23 -1.58
CA LEU A 30 5.79 10.95 -2.96
C LEU A 30 5.86 12.22 -3.83
N THR A 31 4.85 13.08 -3.75
CA THR A 31 4.72 14.24 -4.65
C THR A 31 5.55 15.44 -4.20
N VAL A 32 5.55 15.75 -2.90
CA VAL A 32 6.22 16.95 -2.37
C VAL A 32 7.62 16.62 -1.91
N PHE A 33 7.77 15.61 -1.06
CA PHE A 33 9.08 15.25 -0.47
C PHE A 33 9.96 14.43 -1.42
N LYS A 34 9.42 13.96 -2.56
CA LYS A 34 10.13 13.17 -3.58
C LYS A 34 10.96 12.03 -2.98
N MET A 35 10.44 11.39 -1.93
CA MET A 35 11.13 10.30 -1.26
C MET A 35 11.09 9.04 -2.11
N LYS A 36 12.07 8.14 -1.94
CA LYS A 36 11.96 6.81 -2.55
C LYS A 36 10.70 6.13 -2.00
N GLY A 37 9.93 5.48 -2.88
CA GLY A 37 8.64 4.89 -2.53
C GLY A 37 8.70 3.93 -1.34
N ILE A 38 9.83 3.22 -1.17
CA ILE A 38 10.06 2.35 -0.01
C ILE A 38 10.02 3.13 1.31
N TYR A 39 10.70 4.27 1.41
CA TYR A 39 10.71 5.07 2.63
C TYR A 39 9.34 5.69 2.91
N ALA A 40 8.69 6.22 1.87
CA ALA A 40 7.33 6.77 1.98
C ALA A 40 6.33 5.72 2.49
N ALA A 41 6.39 4.50 1.94
CA ALA A 41 5.51 3.41 2.36
C ALA A 41 5.72 3.01 3.82
N ILE A 42 6.98 2.88 4.26
CA ILE A 42 7.30 2.54 5.66
C ILE A 42 6.82 3.63 6.62
N THR A 43 7.06 4.91 6.31
CA THR A 43 6.60 6.01 7.17
C THR A 43 5.09 6.06 7.26
N THR A 44 4.39 5.89 6.15
CA THR A 44 2.92 5.83 6.14
C THR A 44 2.42 4.63 6.94
N LEU A 45 3.03 3.46 6.80
CA LEU A 45 2.64 2.25 7.54
C LEU A 45 2.71 2.47 9.05
N VAL A 46 3.79 3.07 9.54
CA VAL A 46 3.97 3.39 10.96
C VAL A 46 2.88 4.35 11.44
N VAL A 47 2.61 5.42 10.68
CA VAL A 47 1.58 6.40 11.04
C VAL A 47 0.19 5.76 11.04
N THR A 48 -0.13 4.94 10.04
CA THR A 48 -1.39 4.18 9.97
C THR A 48 -1.56 3.29 11.19
N LEU A 49 -0.51 2.57 11.59
CA LEU A 49 -0.57 1.68 12.76
C LEU A 49 -0.80 2.45 14.05
N VAL A 50 -0.13 3.61 14.23
CA VAL A 50 -0.37 4.47 15.39
C VAL A 50 -1.82 4.96 15.43
N ILE A 51 -2.37 5.42 14.30
CA ILE A 51 -3.77 5.87 14.21
C ILE A 51 -4.75 4.72 14.49
N ALA A 52 -4.50 3.54 13.92
CA ALA A 52 -5.34 2.36 14.10
C ALA A 52 -5.41 1.93 15.58
N LEU A 53 -4.28 1.95 16.29
CA LEU A 53 -4.21 1.55 17.69
C LEU A 53 -4.75 2.64 18.64
N VAL A 54 -4.43 3.91 18.41
CA VAL A 54 -4.75 4.99 19.35
C VAL A 54 -6.15 5.57 19.11
N VAL A 55 -6.51 5.82 17.85
CA VAL A 55 -7.78 6.48 17.50
C VAL A 55 -8.91 5.47 17.36
N PHE A 56 -8.66 4.40 16.61
CA PHE A 56 -9.67 3.36 16.33
C PHE A 56 -9.68 2.24 17.37
N LYS A 57 -8.75 2.26 18.35
CA LYS A 57 -8.65 1.29 19.45
C LYS A 57 -8.69 -0.17 18.96
N LEU A 58 -8.11 -0.43 17.78
CA LEU A 58 -8.09 -1.76 17.21
C LEU A 58 -7.19 -2.67 18.06
N PRO A 59 -7.58 -3.94 18.30
CA PRO A 59 -6.70 -4.89 18.96
C PRO A 59 -5.47 -5.16 18.10
N VAL A 60 -4.31 -5.24 18.75
CA VAL A 60 -3.00 -5.35 18.07
C VAL A 60 -2.95 -6.52 17.08
N GLY A 61 -3.58 -7.64 17.41
CA GLY A 61 -3.64 -8.81 16.53
C GLY A 61 -4.32 -8.54 15.18
N ILE A 62 -5.39 -7.73 15.17
CA ILE A 62 -6.09 -7.34 13.93
C ILE A 62 -5.24 -6.34 13.14
N ALA A 63 -4.64 -5.36 13.83
CA ALA A 63 -3.78 -4.37 13.19
C ALA A 63 -2.55 -4.99 12.52
N SER A 64 -1.86 -5.92 13.22
CA SER A 64 -0.74 -6.67 12.63
C SER A 64 -1.20 -7.63 11.54
N GLY A 65 -2.39 -8.22 11.68
CA GLY A 65 -2.99 -9.08 10.66
C GLY A 65 -3.19 -8.35 9.34
N GLY A 66 -3.72 -7.12 9.37
CA GLY A 66 -3.90 -6.29 8.18
C GLY A 66 -2.57 -5.92 7.49
N ILE A 67 -1.49 -5.75 8.24
CA ILE A 67 -0.15 -5.53 7.66
C ILE A 67 0.32 -6.77 6.90
N LEU A 68 0.20 -7.95 7.51
CA LEU A 68 0.60 -9.21 6.89
C LEU A 68 -0.23 -9.53 5.65
N GLU A 69 -1.54 -9.29 5.72
CA GLU A 69 -2.46 -9.44 4.60
C GLU A 69 -2.05 -8.52 3.45
N GLY A 70 -1.83 -7.22 3.73
CA GLY A 70 -1.38 -6.25 2.72
C GLY A 70 -0.03 -6.63 2.11
N PHE A 71 0.90 -7.15 2.91
CA PHE A 71 2.21 -7.62 2.42
C PHE A 71 2.09 -8.82 1.48
N TYR A 72 1.28 -9.82 1.85
CA TYR A 72 1.03 -11.01 1.03
C TYR A 72 0.30 -10.64 -0.27
N GLN A 73 -0.70 -9.77 -0.18
CA GLN A 73 -1.44 -9.25 -1.33
C GLN A 73 -0.59 -8.31 -2.20
N GLY A 74 0.46 -7.70 -1.66
CA GLY A 74 1.46 -7.00 -2.46
C GLY A 74 2.35 -7.99 -3.22
N ILE A 75 2.96 -8.93 -2.52
CA ILE A 75 3.99 -9.80 -3.10
C ILE A 75 3.42 -10.82 -4.08
N LEU A 76 2.32 -11.50 -3.75
CA LEU A 76 1.85 -12.58 -4.62
C LEU A 76 1.36 -12.08 -5.97
N PRO A 77 0.29 -11.27 -6.05
CA PRO A 77 -0.24 -10.88 -7.35
C PRO A 77 0.66 -9.85 -8.05
N ILE A 78 1.13 -8.81 -7.36
CA ILE A 78 1.91 -7.74 -8.00
C ILE A 78 3.32 -8.25 -8.33
N GLY A 79 3.94 -8.98 -7.41
CA GLY A 79 5.24 -9.59 -7.66
C GLY A 79 5.19 -10.58 -8.83
N PHE A 80 4.16 -11.42 -8.91
CA PHE A 80 4.00 -12.35 -10.04
C PHE A 80 3.82 -11.62 -11.38
N ILE A 81 3.04 -10.54 -11.41
CA ILE A 81 2.86 -9.71 -12.62
C ILE A 81 4.21 -9.14 -13.08
N VAL A 82 4.99 -8.55 -12.17
CA VAL A 82 6.31 -7.98 -12.49
C VAL A 82 7.28 -9.07 -12.97
N MET A 83 7.29 -10.23 -12.32
CA MET A 83 8.11 -11.38 -12.72
C MET A 83 7.77 -11.86 -14.13
N MET A 84 6.47 -12.02 -14.46
CA MET A 84 6.02 -12.42 -15.79
C MET A 84 6.34 -11.36 -16.85
N ALA A 85 6.22 -10.08 -16.52
CA ALA A 85 6.57 -8.98 -17.43
C ALA A 85 8.07 -8.96 -17.75
N VAL A 86 8.93 -9.13 -16.73
CA VAL A 86 10.38 -9.22 -16.92
C VAL A 86 10.75 -10.49 -17.70
N TRP A 87 10.09 -11.61 -17.43
CA TRP A 87 10.29 -12.84 -18.18
C TRP A 87 9.94 -12.67 -19.66
N LEU A 88 8.77 -12.11 -19.95
CA LEU A 88 8.34 -11.79 -21.32
C LEU A 88 9.35 -10.88 -22.02
N TYR A 89 9.78 -9.80 -21.35
CA TYR A 89 10.80 -8.90 -21.89
C TYR A 89 12.09 -9.63 -22.27
N LYS A 90 12.61 -10.50 -21.38
CA LYS A 90 13.82 -11.29 -21.67
C LYS A 90 13.61 -12.26 -22.84
N VAL A 91 12.44 -12.85 -22.98
CA VAL A 91 12.11 -13.72 -24.11
C VAL A 91 12.06 -12.92 -25.42
N THR A 92 11.39 -11.76 -25.45
CA THR A 92 11.30 -10.91 -26.64
C THR A 92 12.65 -10.36 -27.08
N VAL A 93 13.54 -10.04 -26.13
CA VAL A 93 14.92 -9.63 -26.44
C VAL A 93 15.74 -10.80 -26.99
N ALA A 94 15.61 -11.99 -26.39
CA ALA A 94 16.34 -13.18 -26.85
C ALA A 94 15.91 -13.67 -28.25
N THR A 95 14.65 -13.47 -28.63
CA THR A 95 14.13 -13.86 -29.95
C THR A 95 14.41 -12.83 -31.05
N GLY A 96 15.07 -11.70 -30.75
CA GLY A 96 15.35 -10.63 -31.70
C GLY A 96 14.10 -9.86 -32.18
N GLN A 97 12.91 -10.25 -31.72
CA GLN A 97 11.64 -9.59 -32.03
C GLN A 97 11.57 -8.17 -31.45
N PHE A 98 12.34 -7.88 -30.40
CA PHE A 98 12.42 -6.53 -29.83
C PHE A 98 13.02 -5.52 -30.81
N ALA A 99 13.96 -5.93 -31.67
CA ALA A 99 14.55 -5.06 -32.68
C ALA A 99 13.55 -4.67 -33.77
N ILE A 100 12.60 -5.56 -34.10
CA ILE A 100 11.56 -5.34 -35.12
C ILE A 100 10.51 -4.34 -34.65
N VAL A 101 10.27 -4.22 -33.33
CA VAL A 101 9.32 -3.27 -32.74
C VAL A 101 9.95 -1.88 -32.52
N GLN A 102 11.29 -1.80 -32.56
CA GLN A 102 12.04 -0.57 -32.35
C GLN A 102 12.24 0.26 -33.65
N ASP A 103 12.11 -0.37 -34.82
CA ASP A 103 12.03 0.28 -36.16
C ASP A 103 10.57 0.61 -36.53
#